data_AF-A0A437LHR4-F1
#
_entry.id   AF-A0A437LHR4-F1
#
_cell.length_a   1.000
_cell.length_b   1.000
_cell.length_c   1.000
_cell.angle_alpha   90.00
_cell.angle_beta   90.00
_cell.angle_gamma   90.00
#
_symmetry.space_group_name_H-M   'P 1'
#
loop_
_entity.id
_entity.type
_entity.pdbx_description
1 polymer ?
#
loop_
_entity_poly.entity_id
_entity_poly.type
_entity_poly.pdbx_seq_one_letter_code
_entity_poly.pdbx_strand_id
1 'polypeptide(L)'
;MHRRFVLGLSLAWLAGKAGAATPGWLKGRWELMHDPDGSPKDFLEFGDGNEVLSISERGRVTSGVFAIRDEGIQLSFLLPNGKTVRMLMLPSANQRQLRVKSNSTGNVAVYEKTKR
;
A
#
# COMPACT_ATOMS: atom_id res chain seq x y z
N MET A 1 -60.59 -23.40 -6.73
CA MET A 1 -59.74 -22.54 -7.60
C MET A 1 -58.62 -21.98 -6.76
N HIS A 2 -57.37 -22.21 -7.19
CA HIS A 2 -56.16 -22.06 -6.38
C HIS A 2 -55.62 -20.62 -6.43
N ARG A 3 -55.41 -19.97 -5.28
CA ARG A 3 -54.66 -18.70 -5.18
C ARG A 3 -53.29 -18.98 -4.54
N ARG A 4 -52.26 -18.90 -5.38
CA ARG A 4 -50.84 -19.05 -5.03
C ARG A 4 -50.37 -17.79 -4.30
N PHE A 5 -49.88 -17.92 -3.08
CA PHE A 5 -49.04 -16.92 -2.42
C PHE A 5 -47.59 -17.16 -2.84
N VAL A 6 -46.99 -16.20 -3.53
CA VAL A 6 -45.55 -16.16 -3.77
C VAL A 6 -44.93 -15.32 -2.65
N LEU A 7 -44.20 -15.96 -1.73
CA LEU A 7 -43.31 -15.24 -0.82
C LEU A 7 -42.14 -14.72 -1.63
N GLY A 8 -42.06 -13.40 -1.79
CA GLY A 8 -40.88 -12.72 -2.31
C GLY A 8 -39.73 -12.81 -1.31
N LEU A 9 -38.72 -13.60 -1.66
CA LEU A 9 -37.44 -13.61 -0.96
C LEU A 9 -36.74 -12.28 -1.26
N SER A 10 -36.68 -11.37 -0.27
CA SER A 10 -35.87 -10.16 -0.39
C SER A 10 -34.40 -10.52 -0.15
N LEU A 11 -33.64 -10.65 -1.23
CA LEU A 11 -32.18 -10.76 -1.16
C LEU A 11 -31.62 -9.38 -0.77
N ALA A 12 -31.30 -9.22 0.51
CA ALA A 12 -30.58 -8.05 0.99
C ALA A 12 -29.15 -8.07 0.41
N TRP A 13 -28.88 -7.12 -0.49
CA TRP A 13 -27.57 -6.91 -1.09
C TRP A 13 -26.66 -6.28 -0.03
N LEU A 14 -25.87 -7.11 0.67
CA LEU A 14 -24.75 -6.66 1.49
C LEU A 14 -23.66 -6.15 0.54
N ALA A 15 -23.77 -4.89 0.12
CA ALA A 15 -22.68 -4.16 -0.50
C ALA A 15 -21.63 -3.83 0.56
N GLY A 16 -20.85 -4.85 0.97
CA GLY A 16 -19.59 -4.62 1.64
C GLY A 16 -18.72 -3.76 0.71
N LYS A 17 -18.27 -2.60 1.18
CA LYS A 17 -17.22 -1.83 0.50
C LYS A 17 -16.00 -2.74 0.39
N ALA A 18 -15.87 -3.43 -0.73
CA ALA A 18 -14.63 -4.08 -1.10
C ALA A 18 -13.59 -2.96 -1.19
N GLY A 19 -12.69 -2.89 -0.21
CA GLY A 19 -11.50 -2.07 -0.31
C GLY A 19 -10.84 -2.42 -1.64
N ALA A 20 -10.48 -1.40 -2.42
CA ALA A 20 -9.87 -1.62 -3.74
C ALA A 20 -8.72 -2.61 -3.59
N ALA A 21 -8.77 -3.71 -4.33
CA ALA A 21 -7.78 -4.77 -4.23
C ALA A 21 -6.40 -4.23 -4.63
N THR A 22 -5.36 -4.59 -3.87
CA THR A 22 -3.98 -4.30 -4.23
C THR A 22 -3.65 -4.87 -5.61
N PRO A 23 -3.16 -4.06 -6.57
CA PRO A 23 -2.73 -4.59 -7.86
C PRO A 23 -1.64 -5.65 -7.70
N GLY A 24 -1.70 -6.72 -8.48
CA GLY A 24 -0.77 -7.85 -8.36
C GLY A 24 0.71 -7.47 -8.54
N TRP A 25 0.99 -6.45 -9.35
CA TRP A 25 2.36 -5.93 -9.52
C TRP A 25 2.88 -5.25 -8.25
N LEU A 26 2.01 -4.62 -7.45
CA LEU A 26 2.38 -3.90 -6.24
C LEU A 26 2.47 -4.84 -5.03
N LYS A 27 1.57 -5.83 -4.95
CA LYS A 27 1.50 -6.79 -3.83
C LYS A 27 2.85 -7.49 -3.59
N GLY A 28 3.24 -7.61 -2.33
CA GLY A 28 4.47 -8.27 -1.89
C GLY A 28 5.53 -7.32 -1.34
N ARG A 29 6.75 -7.84 -1.17
CA ARG A 29 7.85 -7.13 -0.54
C ARG A 29 8.71 -6.37 -1.55
N TRP A 30 9.11 -5.17 -1.15
CA TRP A 30 9.96 -4.22 -1.84
C TRP A 30 11.11 -3.82 -0.92
N GLU A 31 12.31 -3.75 -1.46
CA GLU A 31 13.55 -3.54 -0.72
C GLU A 31 14.20 -2.24 -1.16
N LEU A 32 14.64 -1.43 -0.20
CA LEU A 32 15.40 -0.21 -0.46
C LEU A 32 16.77 -0.57 -1.06
N MET A 33 16.98 -0.20 -2.32
CA MET A 33 18.21 -0.47 -3.07
C MET A 33 19.15 0.72 -3.06
N HIS A 34 18.62 1.94 -2.97
CA HIS A 34 19.39 3.17 -2.96
C HIS A 34 18.70 4.20 -2.08
N ASP A 35 19.45 4.76 -1.12
CA ASP A 35 19.10 5.97 -0.40
C ASP A 35 20.37 6.80 -0.17
N PRO A 36 20.50 7.99 -0.80
CA PRO A 36 21.68 8.83 -0.65
C PRO A 36 21.74 9.54 0.73
N ASP A 37 20.64 9.55 1.50
CA ASP A 37 20.61 10.09 2.87
C ASP A 37 21.18 9.10 3.89
N GLY A 38 21.56 7.90 3.46
CA GLY A 38 22.21 6.89 4.30
C GLY A 38 21.27 6.25 5.31
N SER A 39 19.94 6.29 5.08
CA SER A 39 19.01 5.57 5.94
C SER A 39 19.33 4.08 5.97
N PRO A 40 19.11 3.41 7.12
CA PRO A 40 19.23 1.96 7.19
C PRO A 40 18.38 1.29 6.12
N LYS A 41 18.83 0.11 5.70
CA LYS A 41 18.12 -0.67 4.70
C LYS A 41 16.73 -1.07 5.20
N ASP A 42 15.70 -0.61 4.51
CA ASP A 42 14.33 -0.86 4.92
C ASP A 42 13.53 -1.59 3.82
N PHE A 43 12.47 -2.27 4.22
CA PHE A 43 11.54 -2.95 3.34
C PHE A 43 10.15 -2.35 3.44
N LEU A 44 9.42 -2.38 2.33
CA LEU A 44 7.98 -2.17 2.28
C LEU A 44 7.29 -3.47 1.90
N GLU A 45 6.20 -3.82 2.56
CA GLU A 45 5.40 -5.00 2.22
C GLU A 45 3.95 -4.59 2.01
N PHE A 46 3.50 -4.65 0.75
CA PHE A 46 2.13 -4.35 0.37
C PHE A 46 1.27 -5.61 0.49
N GLY A 47 0.27 -5.54 1.38
CA GLY A 47 -0.66 -6.62 1.65
C GLY A 47 -1.85 -6.64 0.69
N ASP A 48 -2.94 -7.25 1.13
CA ASP A 48 -4.23 -7.16 0.45
C ASP A 48 -4.97 -5.87 0.85
N GLY A 49 -5.89 -5.42 -0.01
CA GLY A 49 -6.65 -4.19 0.20
C GLY A 49 -5.77 -2.93 0.16
N ASN A 50 -5.68 -2.22 1.29
CA ASN A 50 -4.98 -0.95 1.42
C ASN A 50 -3.88 -0.96 2.49
N GLU A 51 -3.42 -2.13 2.90
CA GLU A 51 -2.43 -2.31 3.96
C GLU A 51 -0.99 -2.29 3.45
N VAL A 52 -0.10 -1.65 4.20
CA VAL A 52 1.34 -1.65 3.93
C VAL A 52 2.12 -1.70 5.24
N LEU A 53 3.21 -2.45 5.25
CA LEU A 53 4.16 -2.49 6.36
C LEU A 53 5.47 -1.83 5.95
N SER A 54 6.03 -1.02 6.82
CA SER A 54 7.44 -0.62 6.77
C SER A 54 8.22 -1.45 7.77
N ILE A 55 9.25 -2.16 7.29
CA ILE A 55 10.04 -3.09 8.08
C ILE A 55 11.48 -2.58 8.05
N SER A 56 11.98 -2.14 9.19
CA SER A 56 13.37 -1.68 9.28
C SER A 56 14.35 -2.84 9.10
N GLU A 57 15.63 -2.53 8.84
CA GLU A 57 16.72 -3.53 8.84
C GLU A 57 16.72 -4.45 10.09
N ARG A 58 16.37 -3.89 11.26
CA ARG A 58 16.33 -4.63 12.54
C ARG A 58 15.01 -5.36 12.79
N GLY A 59 14.12 -5.44 11.81
CA GLY A 59 12.83 -6.13 11.90
C GLY A 59 11.73 -5.36 12.66
N ARG A 60 11.95 -4.10 13.07
CA ARG A 60 10.85 -3.27 13.59
C ARG A 60 9.82 -3.03 12.49
N VAL A 61 8.56 -3.30 12.81
CA VAL A 61 7.43 -3.14 11.88
C VAL A 61 6.63 -1.90 12.25
N THR A 62 6.32 -1.08 11.25
CA THR A 62 5.36 0.03 11.34
C THR A 62 4.24 -0.23 10.34
N SER A 63 3.01 -0.38 10.83
CA SER A 63 1.83 -0.54 9.97
C SER A 63 1.38 0.80 9.41
N GLY A 64 0.92 0.77 8.18
CA GLY A 64 0.37 1.91 7.48
C GLY A 64 -0.72 1.49 6.51
N VAL A 65 -1.26 2.49 5.84
CA VAL A 65 -2.18 2.32 4.73
C VAL A 65 -1.64 2.98 3.47
N PHE A 66 -2.06 2.49 2.32
CA PHE A 66 -1.74 3.11 1.04
C PHE A 66 -3.00 3.42 0.24
N ALA A 67 -2.90 4.38 -0.67
CA ALA A 67 -3.91 4.67 -1.66
C ALA A 67 -3.23 4.90 -3.02
N ILE A 68 -3.78 4.29 -4.07
CA ILE A 68 -3.36 4.56 -5.44
C ILE A 68 -4.13 5.78 -5.94
N ARG A 69 -3.39 6.74 -6.49
CA ARG A 69 -3.85 8.01 -7.04
C ARG A 69 -3.24 8.20 -8.43
N ASP A 70 -3.76 9.15 -9.20
CA ASP A 70 -3.23 9.46 -10.54
C ASP A 70 -1.76 9.90 -10.48
N GLU A 71 -1.36 10.55 -9.39
CA GLU A 71 0.00 11.01 -9.11
C GLU A 71 0.95 9.90 -8.63
N GLY A 72 0.46 8.74 -8.20
CA GLY A 72 1.28 7.64 -7.67
C GLY A 72 0.64 6.89 -6.50
N ILE A 73 1.48 6.31 -5.64
CA ILE A 73 1.05 5.55 -4.46
C ILE A 73 1.32 6.40 -3.22
N GLN A 74 0.26 6.86 -2.57
CA GLN A 74 0.35 7.60 -1.33
C GLN A 74 0.34 6.64 -0.14
N LEU A 75 1.43 6.62 0.62
CA LEU A 75 1.58 5.89 1.88
C LEU A 75 1.24 6.80 3.07
N SER A 76 0.66 6.23 4.11
CA SER A 76 0.41 6.89 5.40
C SER A 76 0.75 5.94 6.55
N PHE A 77 1.76 6.31 7.35
CA PHE A 77 2.17 5.58 8.54
C PHE A 77 1.81 6.37 9.80
N LEU A 78 1.23 5.70 10.79
CA LEU A 78 0.99 6.28 12.11
C LEU A 78 2.20 5.99 13.00
N LEU A 79 2.89 7.04 13.44
CA LEU A 79 4.02 6.92 14.36
C LEU A 79 3.52 6.77 15.81
N PRO A 80 4.36 6.22 16.72
CA PRO A 80 4.00 6.06 18.14
C PRO A 80 3.63 7.37 18.86
N ASN A 81 4.10 8.52 18.36
CA ASN A 81 3.78 9.84 18.89
C ASN A 81 2.44 10.41 18.38
N GLY A 82 1.63 9.61 17.66
CA GLY A 82 0.36 10.02 17.09
C GLY A 82 0.45 10.85 15.80
N LYS A 83 1.66 11.17 15.32
CA LYS A 83 1.84 11.87 14.04
C LYS A 83 1.71 10.90 12.87
N THR A 84 1.15 11.39 11.76
CA THR A 84 1.13 10.67 10.50
C THR A 84 2.25 11.13 9.60
N VAL A 85 3.06 10.19 9.12
CA VAL A 85 4.01 10.43 8.02
C VAL A 85 3.35 10.02 6.72
N ARG A 86 3.36 10.93 5.74
CA ARG A 86 2.84 10.68 4.39
C ARG A 86 3.98 10.68 3.40
N MET A 87 3.96 9.74 2.47
CA MET A 87 4.96 9.64 1.40
C MET A 87 4.26 9.36 0.09
N LEU A 88 4.71 10.00 -1.00
CA LEU A 88 4.27 9.68 -2.35
C LEU A 88 5.35 8.85 -3.03
N MET A 89 4.96 7.68 -3.53
CA MET A 89 5.82 6.80 -4.31
C MET A 89 5.41 6.78 -5.77
N LEU A 90 6.39 6.94 -6.65
CA LEU A 90 6.20 6.91 -8.10
C LEU A 90 6.66 5.56 -8.64
N PRO A 91 5.77 4.74 -9.22
CA PRO A 91 6.20 3.54 -9.91
C PRO A 91 6.95 3.88 -11.19
N SER A 92 7.98 3.10 -11.52
CA SER A 92 8.59 3.14 -12.85
C SER A 92 7.61 2.63 -13.92
N ALA A 93 7.85 3.00 -15.18
CA ALA A 93 7.00 2.57 -16.30
C ALA A 93 6.84 1.04 -16.41
N ASN A 94 7.88 0.28 -16.03
CA ASN A 94 7.87 -1.18 -16.00
C ASN A 94 7.41 -1.79 -14.67
N GLN A 95 6.98 -0.97 -13.70
CA GLN A 95 6.48 -1.39 -12.39
C GLN A 95 7.47 -2.27 -11.59
N ARG A 96 8.78 -2.11 -11.84
CA ARG A 96 9.86 -2.81 -11.11
C ARG A 96 10.49 -1.99 -10.02
N GLN A 97 10.30 -0.67 -10.05
CA GLN A 97 10.82 0.27 -9.08
C GLN A 97 9.71 1.13 -8.49
N LEU A 98 9.80 1.42 -7.19
CA LEU A 98 9.09 2.52 -6.55
C LEU A 98 10.11 3.58 -6.14
N ARG A 99 9.84 4.84 -6.44
CA ARG A 99 10.73 5.96 -6.13
C ARG A 99 10.04 6.91 -5.16
N VAL A 100 10.72 7.29 -4.09
CA VAL A 100 10.26 8.33 -3.18
C VAL A 100 11.23 9.49 -3.25
N LYS A 101 10.70 10.70 -3.49
CA LYS A 101 11.51 11.92 -3.46
C LYS A 101 11.31 12.61 -2.11
N SER A 102 12.42 12.85 -1.42
CA SER A 102 12.43 13.68 -0.21
C SER A 102 12.15 15.13 -0.57
N ASN A 103 11.16 15.74 0.10
CA ASN A 103 10.84 17.16 -0.10
C ASN A 103 11.87 18.09 0.54
N SER A 104 12.61 17.62 1.55
CA SER A 104 13.59 18.45 2.28
C SER A 104 14.97 18.44 1.63
N THR A 105 15.41 17.30 1.11
CA THR A 105 16.76 17.12 0.53
C THR A 105 16.73 17.02 -0.99
N GLY A 106 15.57 16.75 -1.60
CA GLY A 106 15.45 16.47 -3.04
C GLY A 106 15.94 15.08 -3.45
N ASN A 107 16.52 14.34 -2.51
CA ASN A 107 17.06 13.01 -2.70
C ASN A 107 15.98 12.00 -3.07
N VAL A 108 16.37 11.00 -3.84
CA VAL A 108 15.47 9.96 -4.34
C VAL A 108 15.89 8.61 -3.79
N ALA A 109 15.03 8.03 -2.97
CA ALA A 109 15.16 6.63 -2.58
C ALA A 109 14.47 5.73 -3.61
N VAL A 110 15.08 4.57 -3.88
CA VAL A 110 14.60 3.60 -4.87
C VAL A 110 14.38 2.25 -4.21
N TYR A 111 13.18 1.74 -4.35
CA TYR A 111 12.79 0.41 -3.90
C TYR A 111 12.60 -0.52 -5.10
N GLU A 112 13.03 -1.77 -4.97
CA GLU A 112 12.81 -2.81 -5.97
C GLU A 112 12.07 -4.00 -5.37
N LYS A 113 11.22 -4.64 -6.17
CA LYS A 113 10.46 -5.80 -5.71
C LYS A 113 11.42 -6.97 -5.45
N THR A 114 11.36 -7.54 -4.26
CA THR A 114 12.16 -8.73 -3.93
C THR A 114 11.63 -9.92 -4.73
N LYS A 115 12.51 -10.61 -5.46
CA LYS A 115 12.19 -11.92 -6.04
C LYS A 115 12.13 -12.92 -4.88
N ARG A 116 10.95 -13.49 -4.61
CA ARG A 116 10.85 -14.74 -3.85
C ARG A 116 10.96 -15.90 -4.80
#